data_AF-A0A937QUJ4-F1
#
_entry.id   AF-A0A937QUJ4-F1
#
_cell.length_a   1.000
_cell.length_b   1.000
_cell.length_c   1.000
_cell.angle_alpha   90.00
_cell.angle_beta   90.00
_cell.angle_gamma   90.00
#
_symmetry.space_group_name_H-M   'P 1'
#
loop_
_entity.id
_entity.type
_entity.pdbx_description
1 polymer ?
#
loop_
_entity_poly.entity_id
_entity_poly.type
_entity_poly.pdbx_seq_one_letter_code
_entity_poly.pdbx_strand_id
1 'polypeptide(L)'
;MKRRKRNGFVLVLVITVLAVIGIQMFALAGIANTMQFQSHTAYLRACERNLLASGLGWAKQNIENEGGEILDKTIELDAGRMDIRGSALGVTIGTLSDGEAEVQINSSCTRGRQTLKGDGRYRIELYDKQEATPGTRKSAAGD
;
A
#
# COMPACT_ATOMS: atom_id res chain seq x y z
N MET A 1 -4.29 -66.17 -14.84
CA MET A 1 -4.48 -65.70 -13.44
C MET A 1 -5.98 -65.52 -13.16
N LYS A 2 -6.55 -66.15 -12.11
CA LYS A 2 -8.00 -66.07 -11.79
C LYS A 2 -8.47 -64.62 -11.71
N ARG A 3 -9.60 -64.27 -12.37
CA ARG A 3 -10.15 -62.89 -12.48
C ARG A 3 -10.19 -62.12 -11.15
N ARG A 4 -10.46 -62.81 -10.04
CA ARG A 4 -10.43 -62.26 -8.67
C ARG A 4 -9.07 -61.66 -8.27
N LYS A 5 -7.96 -62.32 -8.59
CA LYS A 5 -6.60 -61.83 -8.27
C LYS A 5 -6.22 -60.60 -9.11
N ARG A 6 -6.66 -60.54 -10.37
CA ARG A 6 -6.41 -59.38 -11.26
C ARG A 6 -7.20 -58.15 -10.80
N ASN A 7 -8.46 -58.33 -10.43
CA ASN A 7 -9.30 -57.23 -9.96
C ASN A 7 -8.82 -56.67 -8.61
N GLY A 8 -8.34 -57.54 -7.70
CA GLY A 8 -7.72 -57.09 -6.45
C GLY A 8 -6.45 -56.28 -6.66
N PHE A 9 -5.58 -56.70 -7.60
CA PHE A 9 -4.37 -55.96 -7.95
C PHE A 9 -4.68 -54.57 -8.55
N VAL A 10 -5.65 -54.49 -9.45
CA VAL A 10 -6.10 -53.20 -10.02
C VAL A 10 -6.66 -52.29 -8.93
N LEU A 11 -7.43 -52.83 -7.98
CA LEU A 11 -7.98 -52.05 -6.87
C LEU A 11 -6.87 -51.45 -6.00
N VAL A 12 -5.85 -52.24 -5.64
CA VAL A 12 -4.69 -51.75 -4.88
C VAL A 12 -3.99 -50.63 -5.63
N LEU A 13 -3.76 -50.79 -6.94
CA LEU A 13 -3.11 -49.77 -7.76
C LEU A 13 -3.92 -48.46 -7.77
N VAL A 14 -5.25 -48.54 -7.93
CA VAL A 14 -6.13 -47.36 -7.89
C VAL A 14 -6.05 -46.66 -6.53
N ILE A 15 -6.08 -47.42 -5.42
CA ILE A 15 -5.96 -46.85 -4.08
C ILE A 15 -4.61 -46.16 -3.89
N THR A 16 -3.52 -46.76 -4.36
CA THR A 16 -2.18 -46.14 -4.31
C THR A 16 -2.14 -44.83 -5.10
N VAL A 17 -2.71 -44.79 -6.30
CA VAL A 17 -2.77 -43.57 -7.12
C VAL A 17 -3.58 -42.49 -6.42
N LEU A 18 -4.75 -42.82 -5.86
CA LEU A 18 -5.56 -41.85 -5.11
C LEU A 18 -4.83 -41.31 -3.87
N ALA A 19 -4.09 -42.17 -3.16
CA ALA A 19 -3.29 -41.75 -2.01
C ALA A 19 -2.18 -40.76 -2.43
N VAL A 20 -1.48 -41.04 -3.53
CA VAL A 20 -0.44 -40.14 -4.06
C VAL A 20 -1.02 -38.80 -4.48
N ILE A 21 -2.15 -38.79 -5.18
CA ILE A 21 -2.85 -37.55 -5.57
C ILE A 21 -3.26 -36.77 -4.32
N GLY A 22 -3.79 -37.44 -3.29
CA GLY A 22 -4.18 -36.81 -2.02
C GLY A 22 -3.01 -36.12 -1.32
N ILE A 23 -1.84 -36.77 -1.26
CA ILE A 23 -0.62 -36.19 -0.67
C ILE A 23 -0.18 -34.92 -1.43
N GLN A 24 -0.20 -34.97 -2.76
CA GLN A 24 0.17 -33.81 -3.60
C GLN A 24 -0.78 -32.64 -3.38
N MET A 25 -2.10 -32.88 -3.39
CA MET A 25 -3.12 -31.87 -3.14
C MET A 25 -2.98 -31.24 -1.75
N PHE A 26 -2.66 -32.04 -0.73
CA PHE A 26 -2.42 -31.55 0.62
C PHE A 26 -1.20 -30.60 0.68
N ALA A 27 -0.09 -30.97 0.04
CA ALA A 27 1.10 -30.12 -0.02
C ALA A 27 0.82 -28.80 -0.78
N LEU A 28 0.14 -28.87 -1.93
CA LEU A 28 -0.27 -27.71 -2.72
C LEU A 28 -1.18 -26.77 -1.93
N ALA A 29 -2.16 -27.31 -1.20
CA ALA A 29 -3.05 -26.51 -0.35
C ALA A 29 -2.28 -25.78 0.76
N GLY A 30 -1.27 -26.44 1.36
CA GLY A 30 -0.38 -25.81 2.33
C GLY A 30 0.36 -24.60 1.74
N ILE A 31 0.92 -24.74 0.54
CA ILE A 31 1.65 -23.66 -0.15
C ILE A 31 0.70 -22.53 -0.59
N ALA A 32 -0.49 -22.87 -1.09
CA ALA A 32 -1.48 -21.88 -1.51
C ALA A 32 -1.92 -20.98 -0.34
N ASN A 33 -2.12 -21.57 0.85
CA ASN A 33 -2.48 -20.81 2.05
C ASN A 33 -1.39 -19.84 2.50
N THR A 34 -0.12 -20.25 2.46
CA THR A 34 1.00 -19.36 2.82
C THR A 34 1.15 -18.23 1.80
N MET A 35 1.01 -18.54 0.51
CA MET A 35 1.06 -17.53 -0.56
C MET A 35 -0.09 -16.52 -0.45
N GLN A 36 -1.30 -16.98 -0.09
CA GLN A 36 -2.44 -16.11 0.15
C GLN A 36 -2.17 -15.14 1.32
N PHE A 37 -1.61 -15.63 2.43
CA PHE A 37 -1.25 -14.78 3.57
C PHE A 37 -0.16 -13.74 3.23
N GLN A 38 0.87 -14.17 2.50
CA GLN A 38 1.93 -13.27 2.04
C GLN A 38 1.38 -12.22 1.08
N SER A 39 0.48 -12.60 0.17
CA SER A 39 -0.16 -11.67 -0.77
C SER A 39 -0.98 -10.59 -0.06
N HIS A 40 -1.73 -10.96 0.99
CA HIS A 40 -2.47 -10.00 1.80
C HIS A 40 -1.54 -9.05 2.54
N THR A 41 -0.44 -9.57 3.09
CA THR A 41 0.55 -8.75 3.77
C THR A 41 1.23 -7.76 2.82
N ALA A 42 1.61 -8.22 1.61
CA ALA A 42 2.19 -7.38 0.58
C ALA A 42 1.20 -6.29 0.11
N TYR A 43 -0.07 -6.65 -0.07
CA TYR A 43 -1.12 -5.69 -0.39
C TYR A 43 -1.27 -4.62 0.71
N LEU A 44 -1.35 -5.03 1.97
CA LEU A 44 -1.49 -4.09 3.09
C LEU A 44 -0.30 -3.14 3.20
N ARG A 45 0.93 -3.63 3.01
CA ARG A 45 2.14 -2.78 2.97
C ARG A 45 2.17 -1.83 1.78
N ALA A 46 1.71 -2.28 0.61
CA ALA A 46 1.61 -1.42 -0.57
C ALA A 46 0.59 -0.30 -0.34
N CYS A 47 -0.57 -0.65 0.25
CA CYS A 47 -1.60 0.30 0.66
C CYS A 47 -1.04 1.36 1.62
N GLU A 48 -0.39 0.93 2.70
CA GLU A 48 0.23 1.81 3.69
C GLU A 48 1.21 2.81 3.03
N ARG A 49 2.13 2.31 2.19
CA ARG A 49 3.09 3.19 1.48
C ARG A 49 2.41 4.19 0.55
N ASN A 50 1.35 3.78 -0.13
CA ASN A 50 0.63 4.63 -1.07
C ASN A 50 -0.17 5.71 -0.33
N LEU A 51 -0.81 5.36 0.78
CA LEU A 51 -1.49 6.30 1.66
C LEU A 51 -0.52 7.29 2.30
N LEU A 52 0.65 6.84 2.78
CA LEU A 52 1.69 7.71 3.31
C LEU A 52 2.20 8.69 2.25
N ALA A 53 2.51 8.22 1.04
CA ALA A 53 2.95 9.08 -0.05
C ALA A 53 1.88 10.11 -0.45
N SER A 54 0.61 9.67 -0.51
CA SER A 54 -0.52 10.55 -0.83
C SER A 54 -0.76 11.60 0.26
N GLY A 55 -0.69 11.20 1.53
CA GLY A 55 -0.82 12.10 2.67
C GLY A 55 0.30 13.15 2.73
N LEU A 56 1.54 12.75 2.45
CA LEU A 56 2.68 13.67 2.36
C LEU A 56 2.54 14.65 1.20
N GLY A 57 2.15 14.16 0.01
CA GLY A 57 1.93 14.99 -1.16
C GLY A 57 0.82 16.02 -0.94
N TRP A 58 -0.30 15.57 -0.36
CA TRP A 58 -1.40 16.43 0.03
C TRP A 58 -0.95 17.47 1.07
N ALA A 59 -0.22 17.06 2.12
CA ALA A 59 0.25 17.98 3.16
C ALA A 59 1.17 19.05 2.57
N LYS A 60 2.16 18.65 1.76
CA LYS A 60 3.09 19.57 1.10
C LYS A 60 2.34 20.60 0.25
N GLN A 61 1.43 20.15 -0.60
CA GLN A 61 0.66 21.03 -1.48
C GLN A 61 -0.22 22.00 -0.69
N ASN A 62 -0.76 21.57 0.45
CA ASN A 62 -1.62 22.40 1.28
C ASN A 62 -0.85 23.43 2.08
N ILE A 63 0.32 23.07 2.61
CA ILE A 63 1.20 24.04 3.29
C ILE A 63 1.65 25.13 2.31
N GLU A 64 1.94 24.77 1.05
CA GLU A 64 2.32 25.72 -0.01
C GLU A 64 1.18 26.66 -0.46
N ASN A 65 -0.08 26.21 -0.43
CA ASN A 65 -1.22 26.95 -0.98
C ASN A 65 -2.07 27.69 0.07
N GLU A 66 -2.27 27.12 1.25
CA GLU A 66 -3.19 27.64 2.26
C GLU A 66 -2.49 28.36 3.43
N GLY A 67 -1.16 28.50 3.37
CA GLY A 67 -0.40 29.41 4.23
C GLY A 67 -0.53 29.16 5.75
N GLY A 68 -0.96 27.96 6.15
CA GLY A 68 -1.05 27.56 7.56
C GLY A 68 -2.44 27.56 8.19
N GLU A 69 -3.53 27.76 7.44
CA GLU A 69 -4.90 27.74 8.00
C GLU A 69 -5.33 26.35 8.55
N ILE A 70 -4.58 25.33 8.17
CA ILE A 70 -4.78 23.91 8.49
C ILE A 70 -3.74 23.36 9.48
N LEU A 71 -2.94 24.24 10.08
CA LEU A 71 -2.07 23.88 11.20
C LEU A 71 -2.89 23.41 12.41
N ASP A 72 -2.35 22.41 13.10
CA ASP A 72 -2.92 21.69 14.25
C ASP A 72 -4.31 21.06 14.01
N LYS A 73 -4.70 20.89 12.74
CA LYS A 73 -5.93 20.17 12.38
C LYS A 73 -5.59 18.82 11.78
N THR A 74 -6.34 17.81 12.22
CA THR A 74 -6.36 16.50 11.55
C THR A 74 -7.42 16.54 10.46
N ILE A 75 -7.01 16.29 9.22
CA ILE A 75 -7.90 16.16 8.08
C ILE A 75 -7.97 14.69 7.68
N GLU A 76 -9.19 14.16 7.64
CA GLU A 76 -9.47 12.84 7.09
C GLU A 76 -9.60 12.97 5.57
N LEU A 77 -8.70 12.32 4.85
CA LEU A 77 -8.70 12.26 3.39
C LEU A 77 -9.56 11.08 2.94
N ASP A 78 -10.47 11.34 2.00
CA ASP A 78 -11.30 10.30 1.38
C ASP A 78 -10.44 9.40 0.50
N ALA A 79 -10.10 8.23 1.04
CA ALA A 79 -9.41 7.16 0.31
C ALA A 79 -10.36 6.25 -0.48
N GLY A 80 -11.69 6.49 -0.41
CA GLY A 80 -12.70 5.67 -1.10
C GLY A 80 -12.56 5.66 -2.61
N ARG A 81 -12.00 6.73 -3.20
CA ARG A 81 -11.73 6.83 -4.64
C ARG A 81 -10.43 6.15 -5.09
N MET A 82 -9.58 5.73 -4.17
CA MET A 82 -8.30 5.05 -4.50
C MET A 82 -8.49 3.55 -4.82
N ASP A 83 -9.74 3.06 -4.85
CA ASP A 83 -10.11 1.63 -4.93
C ASP A 83 -9.48 0.76 -3.82
N ILE A 84 -9.11 1.40 -2.71
CA ILE A 84 -8.58 0.73 -1.53
C ILE A 84 -9.75 0.56 -0.54
N ARG A 85 -10.44 -0.58 -0.61
CA ARG A 85 -11.55 -0.85 0.31
C ARG A 85 -11.04 -0.97 1.75
N GLY A 86 -11.74 -0.30 2.68
CA GLY A 86 -11.41 -0.35 4.10
C GLY A 86 -10.12 0.38 4.47
N SER A 87 -9.70 1.37 3.67
CA SER A 87 -8.64 2.29 4.06
C SER A 87 -9.17 3.57 4.68
N ALA A 88 -8.41 4.11 5.62
CA ALA A 88 -8.58 5.46 6.13
C ALA A 88 -7.22 6.16 6.17
N LEU A 89 -7.21 7.47 5.89
CA LEU A 89 -6.02 8.30 5.92
C LEU A 89 -6.35 9.60 6.67
N GLY A 90 -5.70 9.81 7.80
CA GLY A 90 -5.71 11.05 8.54
C GLY A 90 -4.36 11.74 8.43
N VAL A 91 -4.36 13.03 8.12
CA VAL A 91 -3.15 13.85 8.06
C VAL A 91 -3.30 14.99 9.05
N THR A 92 -2.33 15.15 9.93
CA THR A 92 -2.25 16.24 10.89
C THR A 92 -0.99 17.04 10.59
N ILE A 93 -1.13 18.32 10.30
CA ILE A 93 0.01 19.21 10.07
C ILE A 93 0.24 19.97 11.36
N GLY A 94 1.33 19.69 12.06
CA GLY A 94 1.76 20.42 13.25
C GLY A 94 2.44 21.75 12.92
N THR A 95 2.81 22.47 13.97
CA THR A 95 3.40 23.81 13.91
C THR A 95 4.64 23.91 13.01
N LEU A 96 4.71 24.96 12.19
CA LEU A 96 5.93 25.42 11.55
C LEU A 96 6.86 26.04 12.60
N SER A 97 8.04 25.47 12.81
CA SER A 97 9.14 26.13 13.53
C SER A 97 10.35 26.16 12.60
N ASP A 98 10.99 27.33 12.46
CA ASP A 98 12.20 27.50 11.62
C ASP A 98 12.07 27.05 10.15
N GLY A 99 10.88 27.19 9.54
CA GLY A 99 10.68 26.81 8.13
C GLY A 99 10.51 25.30 7.88
N GLU A 100 10.45 24.49 8.94
CA GLU A 100 10.09 23.07 8.88
C GLU A 100 8.66 22.86 9.39
N ALA A 101 7.85 22.12 8.63
CA ALA A 101 6.55 21.63 9.07
C ALA A 101 6.66 20.17 9.53
N GLU A 102 6.15 19.84 10.72
CA GLU A 102 5.98 18.45 11.14
C GLU A 102 4.61 17.93 10.69
N VAL A 103 4.56 16.85 9.93
CA VAL A 103 3.33 16.21 9.47
C VAL A 103 3.23 14.82 10.08
N GLN A 104 2.16 14.59 10.83
CA GLN A 104 1.78 13.28 11.31
C GLN A 104 0.75 12.66 10.35
N ILE A 105 1.02 11.44 9.89
CA ILE A 105 0.13 10.70 9.02
C ILE A 105 -0.29 9.42 9.72
N ASN A 106 -1.59 9.32 9.93
CA ASN A 106 -2.27 8.13 10.43
C ASN A 106 -2.91 7.41 9.25
N SER A 107 -2.48 6.19 8.98
CA SER A 107 -3.04 5.34 7.94
C SER A 107 -3.62 4.07 8.53
N SER A 108 -4.71 3.59 7.94
CA SER A 108 -5.19 2.24 8.19
C SER A 108 -5.61 1.60 6.88
N CYS A 109 -5.33 0.31 6.73
CA CYS A 109 -5.73 -0.51 5.60
C CYS A 109 -6.29 -1.83 6.12
N THR A 110 -7.48 -2.22 5.69
CA THR A 110 -8.09 -3.49 6.06
C THR A 110 -8.30 -4.39 4.84
N ARG A 111 -7.94 -5.67 4.97
CA ARG A 111 -8.24 -6.70 3.97
C ARG A 111 -8.61 -8.02 4.66
N GLY A 112 -9.84 -8.49 4.41
CA GLY A 112 -10.37 -9.69 5.07
C GLY A 112 -10.42 -9.50 6.59
N ARG A 113 -9.67 -10.34 7.33
CA ARG A 113 -9.54 -10.26 8.80
C ARG A 113 -8.28 -9.54 9.27
N GLN A 114 -7.50 -8.97 8.36
CA GLN A 114 -6.24 -8.29 8.69
C GLN A 114 -6.41 -6.79 8.55
N THR A 115 -5.93 -6.06 9.55
CA THR A 115 -5.84 -4.60 9.54
C THR A 115 -4.41 -4.21 9.84
N LEU A 116 -3.84 -3.39 8.97
CA LEU A 116 -2.56 -2.75 9.19
C LEU A 116 -2.82 -1.27 9.51
N LYS A 117 -2.20 -0.78 10.57
CA LYS A 117 -2.21 0.63 10.94
C LYS A 117 -0.78 1.14 10.88
N GLY A 118 -0.58 2.28 10.23
CA GLY A 118 0.69 2.99 10.19
C GLY A 118 0.52 4.35 10.83
N ASP A 119 1.44 4.72 11.71
CA ASP A 119 1.63 6.09 12.21
C ASP A 119 3.04 6.52 11.82
N GLY A 120 3.16 7.69 11.21
CA GLY A 120 4.45 8.22 10.80
C GLY A 120 4.49 9.73 10.99
N ARG A 121 5.59 10.22 11.55
CA ARG A 121 5.89 11.65 11.62
C ARG A 121 6.99 11.99 10.64
N TYR A 122 6.77 13.04 9.87
CA TYR A 122 7.64 13.46 8.79
C TYR A 122 7.89 14.95 8.91
N ARG A 123 9.14 15.36 8.70
CA ARG A 123 9.48 16.77 8.59
C ARG A 123 9.48 17.14 7.11
N ILE A 124 8.83 18.24 6.78
CA ILE A 124 8.80 18.81 5.44
C ILE A 124 9.54 20.14 5.51
N GLU A 125 10.67 20.22 4.83
CA GLU A 125 11.39 21.48 4.60
C GLU A 125 10.61 22.31 3.57
N LEU A 126 10.20 23.51 3.96
CA LEU A 126 9.53 24.45 3.07
C LEU A 126 10.60 25.35 2.46
N TYR A 127 11.09 24.97 1.28
CA TYR A 127 11.97 25.86 0.53
C TYR A 127 11.19 27.10 0.07
N ASP A 128 11.67 28.28 0.48
CA ASP A 128 11.18 29.56 -0.01
C ASP A 128 11.25 29.61 -1.54
N LYS A 129 10.15 30.07 -2.15
CA LYS A 129 10.02 30.27 -3.60
C LYS A 129 11.20 31.09 -4.14
N GLN A 130 12.14 30.46 -4.85
CA GLN A 130 12.98 31.17 -5.82
C GLN A 130 12.30 31.18 -7.18
N GLU A 131 11.63 32.31 -7.44
CA GLU A 131 11.52 32.99 -8.74
C GLU A 131 11.39 32.10 -9.99
N ALA A 132 10.16 31.69 -10.32
CA ALA A 132 9.79 31.49 -11.72
C ALA A 132 9.26 32.82 -12.29
N THR A 133 10.16 33.79 -12.48
CA THR A 133 9.87 34.97 -13.31
C THR A 133 9.72 34.49 -14.77
N PRO A 134 8.56 34.70 -15.42
CA PRO A 134 8.34 34.26 -16.79
C PRO A 134 9.26 35.03 -17.75
N GLY A 135 9.81 34.28 -18.71
CA GLY A 135 10.95 34.66 -19.53
C GLY A 135 10.91 36.04 -20.17
N THR A 136 11.98 36.80 -19.95
CA THR A 136 12.37 37.88 -20.87
C THR A 136 13.23 37.28 -21.96
N ARG A 137 12.62 37.04 -23.13
CA ARG A 137 13.30 36.63 -24.36
C ARG A 137 14.21 37.77 -24.82
N LYS A 138 15.50 37.72 -24.46
CA LYS A 138 16.52 38.62 -25.02
C LYS A 138 16.84 38.13 -26.43
N SER A 139 16.18 38.72 -27.42
CA SER A 139 16.61 38.61 -28.82
C SER A 139 17.95 39.32 -28.94
N ALA A 140 19.03 38.57 -29.12
CA ALA A 140 20.31 39.15 -29.51
C ALA A 140 20.20 39.58 -30.98
N ALA A 141 20.17 40.90 -31.19
CA ALA A 141 20.55 41.52 -32.45
C ALA A 141 22.08 41.76 -32.44
N GLY A 142 22.69 41.64 -33.61
CA GLY A 142 24.09 41.94 -33.91
C GLY A 142 24.70 40.80 -34.73
N ASP A 143 25.31 41.00 -35.90
CA ASP A 143 25.58 42.17 -36.74
C ASP A 143 25.58 41.69 -38.21
#